data_AF-B7FZA6-F1
#
_entry.id   AF-B7FZA6-F1
#
_cell.length_a   1.000
_cell.length_b   1.000
_cell.length_c   1.000
_cell.angle_alpha   90.00
_cell.angle_beta   90.00
_cell.angle_gamma   90.00
#
_symmetry.space_group_name_H-M   'P 1'
#
loop_
_entity.id
_entity.type
_entity.pdbx_description
1 polymer ?
#
loop_
_entity_poly.entity_id
_entity_poly.type
_entity_poly.pdbx_seq_one_letter_code
_entity_poly.pdbx_strand_id
1 'polypeptide(L)'
;MESQGKECPKHNALESPRCFHGTPASRTDGLENGSSERSPTDRRQEDASIGHYETEGLGEPSSTGARQGLGGRHRRKRRYVPIATNDGTWSSAPLCMKILTVVTIALAVDVVILMVYIFEAKPLHTYGVSEHGDGANSTTNAWTITDTDNSGIPFIPWKALPPTEQTLTRIAFGSCASQHMPQPYWDVLVSYQPDITLLMGDNVYGDCDEDTCAVLQQAYRDFATHPSVQGAARQLSVWATLDDHDYGANDANANNVHKDLARQLFADFFQYHDLPPDGVYQAKVWGLQDGRRLQLILLDTRYSRGLFEQSHEEMTPYRPSGANASEQVMLGARQWQWLEETLAQPADLRLLVSSIQVLNDGTGEEAWRQLPLERQRLYELLQNKSTVILSGDRHVGGFYETPLMYGDVLREVTASSWTHSVALAGDRNCVDTLTALECDEIDPRRVGSFVRENNFGTIEIDWESRLFTVSLRRAESTNGIVYLDPTRHHNKTSDAGTILSSQVHSF
;
A
#
# COMPACT_ATOMS: atom_id res chain seq x y z
N MET A 1 -34.03 -64.97 -2.63
CA MET A 1 -34.89 -65.39 -1.50
C MET A 1 -34.03 -66.23 -0.58
N GLU A 2 -33.76 -65.75 0.65
CA GLU A 2 -33.01 -66.40 1.76
C GLU A 2 -31.60 -66.94 1.44
N SER A 3 -30.60 -67.05 2.30
CA SER A 3 -30.22 -66.66 3.68
C SER A 3 -28.68 -66.90 3.73
N GLN A 4 -27.86 -66.14 4.45
CA GLN A 4 -27.26 -66.37 5.79
C GLN A 4 -26.02 -65.43 5.85
N GLY A 5 -25.50 -64.84 6.92
CA GLY A 5 -25.59 -64.96 8.38
C GLY A 5 -24.19 -64.61 8.93
N LYS A 6 -24.01 -63.62 9.81
CA LYS A 6 -23.67 -63.72 11.27
C LYS A 6 -22.84 -62.47 11.63
N GLU A 7 -22.70 -61.93 12.84
CA GLU A 7 -23.34 -61.93 14.17
C GLU A 7 -22.52 -60.88 14.98
N CYS A 8 -23.16 -60.11 15.86
CA CYS A 8 -22.49 -59.35 16.94
C CYS A 8 -23.24 -59.63 18.25
N PRO A 9 -22.56 -59.92 19.38
CA PRO A 9 -23.24 -60.28 20.63
C PRO A 9 -23.47 -59.08 21.55
N LYS A 10 -24.57 -59.18 22.32
CA LYS A 10 -24.94 -58.36 23.49
C LYS A 10 -24.36 -58.99 24.77
N HIS A 11 -24.10 -58.18 25.81
CA HIS A 11 -24.31 -58.59 27.20
C HIS A 11 -24.62 -57.40 28.13
N ASN A 12 -25.44 -57.71 29.14
CA ASN A 12 -26.12 -56.86 30.11
C ASN A 12 -25.36 -56.75 31.45
N ALA A 13 -25.66 -55.66 32.19
CA ALA A 13 -26.07 -55.62 33.61
C ALA A 13 -25.08 -55.39 34.78
N LEU A 14 -25.54 -54.45 35.65
CA LEU A 14 -25.61 -54.46 37.12
C LEU A 14 -24.49 -53.80 37.97
N GLU A 15 -24.89 -52.69 38.62
CA GLU A 15 -24.33 -52.07 39.82
C GLU A 15 -24.87 -52.71 41.11
N SER A 16 -24.07 -52.68 42.20
CA SER A 16 -24.40 -52.37 43.61
C SER A 16 -23.37 -53.02 44.61
N PRO A 17 -23.44 -52.87 45.96
CA PRO A 17 -22.88 -51.77 46.77
C PRO A 17 -22.02 -52.26 47.99
N ARG A 18 -21.44 -51.35 48.81
CA ARG A 18 -21.28 -51.49 50.30
C ARG A 18 -20.61 -50.28 51.03
N CYS A 19 -21.01 -50.12 52.29
CA CYS A 19 -20.81 -49.04 53.29
C CYS A 19 -19.45 -49.04 54.04
N PHE A 20 -19.11 -47.95 54.78
CA PHE A 20 -18.77 -47.94 56.23
C PHE A 20 -18.55 -46.51 56.83
N HIS A 21 -18.80 -46.38 58.15
CA HIS A 21 -18.77 -45.27 59.14
C HIS A 21 -17.62 -44.21 59.09
N GLY A 22 -17.59 -43.04 59.76
CA GLY A 22 -18.33 -42.36 60.84
C GLY A 22 -17.54 -41.12 61.36
N THR A 23 -18.25 -40.10 61.86
CA THR A 23 -17.98 -38.74 62.45
C THR A 23 -16.88 -38.54 63.55
N PRO A 24 -16.66 -37.34 64.19
CA PRO A 24 -16.90 -35.89 63.86
C PRO A 24 -15.82 -34.86 64.38
N ALA A 25 -16.01 -33.55 64.06
CA ALA A 25 -15.82 -32.32 64.90
C ALA A 25 -15.37 -31.12 63.99
N SER A 26 -15.78 -29.85 64.12
CA SER A 26 -16.62 -29.08 65.04
C SER A 26 -17.03 -27.74 64.39
N ARG A 27 -18.17 -27.20 64.85
CA ARG A 27 -18.76 -25.84 64.72
C ARG A 27 -17.72 -24.70 64.78
N THR A 28 -17.93 -23.52 64.18
CA THR A 28 -18.96 -22.52 64.55
C THR A 28 -19.40 -21.55 63.45
N ASP A 29 -20.62 -21.07 63.66
CA ASP A 29 -21.50 -20.19 62.88
C ASP A 29 -21.05 -18.74 62.68
N GLY A 30 -21.70 -18.07 61.71
CA GLY A 30 -21.74 -16.62 61.57
C GLY A 30 -22.46 -16.11 60.30
N LEU A 31 -23.79 -16.30 60.23
CA LEU A 31 -24.74 -15.52 59.40
C LEU A 31 -24.71 -14.04 59.86
N GLU A 32 -24.98 -12.97 59.08
CA GLU A 32 -26.18 -12.58 58.32
C GLU A 32 -25.77 -11.41 57.37
N ASN A 33 -26.16 -11.41 56.09
CA ASN A 33 -27.33 -10.75 55.48
C ASN A 33 -27.49 -9.23 55.73
N GLY A 34 -27.69 -8.47 54.64
CA GLY A 34 -28.37 -7.16 54.74
C GLY A 34 -28.08 -6.15 53.64
N SER A 35 -28.72 -6.32 52.48
CA SER A 35 -28.97 -5.31 51.45
C SER A 35 -29.68 -4.04 51.95
N SER A 36 -29.44 -2.87 51.34
CA SER A 36 -30.47 -2.05 50.67
C SER A 36 -30.00 -0.63 50.30
N GLU A 37 -30.54 -0.16 49.17
CA GLU A 37 -30.47 1.17 48.59
C GLU A 37 -31.08 2.27 49.47
N ARG A 38 -30.59 3.52 49.34
CA ARG A 38 -31.36 4.75 48.95
C ARG A 38 -30.62 6.06 49.32
N SER A 39 -30.50 6.96 48.34
CA SER A 39 -30.48 8.44 48.50
C SER A 39 -31.90 8.95 48.90
N PRO A 40 -32.16 10.23 49.32
CA PRO A 40 -31.44 11.47 48.97
C PRO A 40 -31.40 12.64 50.01
N THR A 41 -30.79 13.76 49.59
CA THR A 41 -30.96 15.18 50.01
C THR A 41 -30.51 15.64 51.41
N ASP A 42 -29.58 16.63 51.50
CA ASP A 42 -29.88 18.02 51.93
C ASP A 42 -28.70 19.00 51.72
N ARG A 43 -29.02 20.30 51.68
CA ARG A 43 -28.24 21.49 51.32
C ARG A 43 -27.34 22.07 52.45
N ARG A 44 -26.31 22.84 52.04
CA ARG A 44 -25.84 24.19 52.49
C ARG A 44 -24.36 24.33 52.10
N GLN A 45 -23.94 25.19 51.17
CA GLN A 45 -23.84 26.66 51.17
C GLN A 45 -22.84 27.19 52.22
N GLU A 46 -21.64 27.53 51.77
CA GLU A 46 -20.81 28.62 52.33
C GLU A 46 -19.91 29.20 51.22
N ASP A 47 -19.80 30.52 51.26
CA ASP A 47 -19.33 31.47 50.25
C ASP A 47 -17.91 31.99 50.56
N ALA A 48 -17.37 32.75 49.59
CA ALA A 48 -16.25 33.71 49.65
C ALA A 48 -14.82 33.14 49.54
N SER A 49 -13.90 33.70 48.74
CA SER A 49 -13.72 35.09 48.32
C SER A 49 -12.88 35.23 47.05
N ILE A 50 -13.15 36.32 46.34
CA ILE A 50 -12.58 36.81 45.08
C ILE A 50 -11.34 37.67 45.35
N GLY A 51 -10.34 37.61 44.47
CA GLY A 51 -9.24 38.58 44.36
C GLY A 51 -9.25 39.25 42.99
N HIS A 52 -9.58 40.54 42.97
CA HIS A 52 -9.52 41.46 41.83
C HIS A 52 -8.08 41.86 41.47
N TYR A 53 -7.85 42.14 40.18
CA TYR A 53 -7.02 43.26 39.74
C TYR A 53 -7.69 43.93 38.53
N GLU A 54 -8.16 45.17 38.72
CA GLU A 54 -8.47 46.15 37.68
C GLU A 54 -7.26 47.09 37.49
N THR A 55 -7.07 47.60 36.28
CA THR A 55 -6.98 49.04 35.94
C THR A 55 -6.82 49.14 34.41
N GLU A 56 -7.84 49.61 33.69
CA GLU A 56 -8.00 50.98 33.13
C GLU A 56 -6.95 51.33 32.05
N GLY A 57 -7.26 51.82 30.84
CA GLY A 57 -8.50 52.26 30.23
C GLY A 57 -8.20 53.12 28.99
N LEU A 58 -9.28 53.48 28.27
CA LEU A 58 -9.42 54.61 27.32
C LEU A 58 -8.82 54.40 25.91
N GLY A 59 -9.55 54.59 24.79
CA GLY A 59 -10.93 55.00 24.56
C GLY A 59 -11.16 55.19 23.05
N GLU A 60 -12.32 54.78 22.55
CA GLU A 60 -12.87 55.30 21.28
C GLU A 60 -13.35 56.76 21.46
N PRO A 61 -13.62 57.49 20.36
CA PRO A 61 -15.03 57.55 19.97
C PRO A 61 -15.33 57.52 18.45
N SER A 62 -16.47 56.88 18.16
CA SER A 62 -17.52 57.18 17.16
C SER A 62 -17.60 58.65 16.67
N SER A 63 -18.20 59.10 15.57
CA SER A 63 -19.29 58.70 14.67
C SER A 63 -19.37 59.84 13.60
N THR A 64 -19.77 59.69 12.33
CA THR A 64 -21.13 59.82 11.75
C THR A 64 -21.01 60.42 10.33
N GLY A 65 -21.94 60.08 9.42
CA GLY A 65 -22.61 61.11 8.60
C GLY A 65 -22.33 61.23 7.08
N ALA A 66 -23.23 60.61 6.30
CA ALA A 66 -23.98 61.19 5.17
C ALA A 66 -23.36 61.46 3.75
N ARG A 67 -23.97 60.76 2.77
CA ARG A 67 -24.49 61.18 1.44
C ARG A 67 -23.71 62.17 0.55
N GLN A 68 -23.37 61.76 -0.68
CA GLN A 68 -24.02 62.10 -1.97
C GLN A 68 -23.08 61.73 -3.14
N GLY A 69 -23.67 61.31 -4.27
CA GLY A 69 -22.95 60.73 -5.41
C GLY A 69 -22.33 61.70 -6.40
N LEU A 70 -21.65 61.15 -7.40
CA LEU A 70 -21.64 61.53 -8.82
C LEU A 70 -20.62 60.65 -9.57
N GLY A 71 -20.92 60.39 -10.84
CA GLY A 71 -20.29 59.36 -11.66
C GLY A 71 -18.89 59.65 -12.19
N GLY A 72 -18.34 58.67 -12.91
CA GLY A 72 -17.09 58.84 -13.65
C GLY A 72 -16.46 57.51 -14.08
N ARG A 73 -16.85 57.03 -15.27
CA ARG A 73 -16.09 55.99 -16.01
C ARG A 73 -14.66 56.47 -16.26
N HIS A 74 -13.66 55.62 -16.09
CA HIS A 74 -12.60 55.44 -17.10
C HIS A 74 -11.74 54.19 -16.89
N ARG A 75 -11.87 53.25 -17.85
CA ARG A 75 -10.87 52.22 -18.18
C ARG A 75 -9.70 52.90 -18.90
N ARG A 76 -8.45 52.60 -18.55
CA ARG A 76 -7.29 52.77 -19.43
C ARG A 76 -6.49 51.47 -19.51
N LYS A 77 -6.57 50.83 -20.69
CA LYS A 77 -5.62 49.82 -21.17
C LYS A 77 -4.35 50.54 -21.67
N ARG A 78 -3.16 50.07 -21.31
CA ARG A 78 -1.90 50.45 -21.98
C ARG A 78 -1.45 49.29 -22.86
N ARG A 79 -1.14 49.60 -24.13
CA ARG A 79 -0.60 48.70 -25.14
C ARG A 79 0.93 48.72 -25.11
N TYR A 80 1.51 47.56 -25.39
CA TYR A 80 2.91 47.34 -25.75
C TYR A 80 3.16 47.70 -27.23
N VAL A 81 4.37 48.21 -27.52
CA VAL A 81 4.99 48.29 -28.85
C VAL A 81 6.49 48.03 -28.66
N PRO A 82 7.12 47.10 -29.41
CA PRO A 82 8.56 47.06 -29.56
C PRO A 82 8.99 47.61 -30.93
N ILE A 83 10.07 48.39 -30.92
CA ILE A 83 10.78 48.91 -32.10
C ILE A 83 12.06 48.08 -32.26
N ALA A 84 12.31 47.64 -33.50
CA ALA A 84 13.58 47.05 -33.93
C ALA A 84 14.37 48.07 -34.75
N THR A 85 15.71 48.04 -34.69
CA THR A 85 16.64 48.12 -35.84
C THR A 85 18.11 47.92 -35.40
N ASN A 86 18.89 47.39 -36.36
CA ASN A 86 20.26 46.88 -36.31
C ASN A 86 21.35 47.92 -36.02
N ASP A 87 22.58 47.47 -35.74
CA ASP A 87 23.81 47.71 -36.54
C ASP A 87 25.05 46.94 -35.99
N GLY A 88 25.94 46.46 -36.87
CA GLY A 88 27.21 45.72 -36.57
C GLY A 88 28.32 46.63 -36.00
N THR A 89 29.51 46.19 -35.55
CA THR A 89 30.44 45.16 -36.03
C THR A 89 31.57 44.86 -35.00
N TRP A 90 31.99 43.59 -34.92
CA TRP A 90 33.31 42.96 -34.64
C TRP A 90 34.31 43.46 -33.54
N SER A 91 34.62 42.59 -32.56
CA SER A 91 35.99 42.12 -32.24
C SER A 91 36.05 41.06 -31.12
N SER A 92 36.71 39.92 -31.42
CA SER A 92 37.48 38.98 -30.56
C SER A 92 36.83 38.16 -29.42
N ALA A 93 36.70 36.83 -29.62
CA ALA A 93 36.96 35.79 -28.59
C ALA A 93 37.19 34.39 -29.24
N PRO A 94 37.97 33.47 -28.61
CA PRO A 94 38.55 32.29 -29.27
C PRO A 94 37.89 30.93 -28.92
N LEU A 95 38.12 29.95 -29.81
CA LEU A 95 38.29 28.51 -29.56
C LEU A 95 37.26 27.73 -28.69
N CYS A 96 35.98 27.65 -29.10
CA CYS A 96 35.10 26.56 -28.61
C CYS A 96 34.04 26.09 -29.62
N MET A 97 34.31 26.25 -30.92
CA MET A 97 33.32 26.02 -32.00
C MET A 97 33.86 25.11 -33.11
N LYS A 98 34.64 24.09 -32.76
CA LYS A 98 35.05 23.00 -33.67
C LYS A 98 34.64 21.59 -33.23
N ILE A 99 34.07 21.44 -32.03
CA ILE A 99 33.60 20.13 -31.53
C ILE A 99 32.11 19.92 -31.83
N LEU A 100 31.32 21.00 -31.97
CA LEU A 100 29.88 20.89 -32.19
C LEU A 100 29.49 20.43 -33.61
N THR A 101 30.32 20.68 -34.63
CA THR A 101 30.02 20.32 -36.03
C THR A 101 30.31 18.86 -36.37
N VAL A 102 31.15 18.18 -35.57
CA VAL A 102 31.47 16.75 -35.77
C VAL A 102 30.39 15.85 -35.15
N VAL A 103 29.73 16.31 -34.07
CA VAL A 103 28.65 15.55 -33.40
C VAL A 103 27.32 15.62 -34.18
N THR A 104 27.06 16.69 -34.94
CA THR A 104 25.83 16.80 -35.76
C THR A 104 25.87 15.95 -37.04
N ILE A 105 27.06 15.62 -37.55
CA ILE A 105 27.21 14.77 -38.75
C ILE A 105 27.12 13.28 -38.38
N ALA A 106 27.57 12.88 -37.17
CA ALA A 106 27.43 11.50 -36.70
C ALA A 106 25.97 11.11 -36.41
N LEU A 107 25.18 12.00 -35.81
CA LEU A 107 23.75 11.75 -35.52
C LEU A 107 22.85 11.74 -36.76
N ALA A 108 23.28 12.34 -37.87
CA ALA A 108 22.53 12.32 -39.13
C ALA A 108 22.77 11.04 -39.97
N VAL A 109 23.86 10.30 -39.71
CA VAL A 109 24.17 9.05 -40.43
C VAL A 109 23.45 7.85 -39.80
N ASP A 110 23.26 7.85 -38.48
CA ASP A 110 22.55 6.76 -37.80
C ASP A 110 21.02 6.77 -38.03
N VAL A 111 20.42 7.96 -38.22
CA VAL A 111 18.98 8.10 -38.53
C VAL A 111 18.66 7.64 -39.96
N VAL A 112 19.61 7.71 -40.90
CA VAL A 112 19.43 7.26 -42.29
C VAL A 112 19.60 5.74 -42.42
N ILE A 113 20.39 5.10 -41.55
CA ILE A 113 20.56 3.63 -41.55
C ILE A 113 19.34 2.92 -40.93
N LEU A 114 18.63 3.56 -40.00
CA LEU A 114 17.40 2.99 -39.41
C LEU A 114 16.16 3.08 -40.35
N MET A 115 16.15 4.03 -41.29
CA MET A 115 15.07 4.22 -42.27
C MET A 115 15.16 3.32 -43.50
N VAL A 116 16.30 2.64 -43.74
CA VAL A 116 16.47 1.71 -44.87
C VAL A 116 16.07 0.26 -44.52
N TYR A 117 15.90 -0.09 -43.24
CA TYR A 117 15.44 -1.43 -42.82
C TYR A 117 13.91 -1.59 -42.74
N ILE A 118 13.12 -0.53 -42.99
CA ILE A 118 11.65 -0.56 -42.92
C ILE A 118 10.99 -0.64 -44.32
N PHE A 119 11.77 -0.90 -45.39
CA PHE A 119 11.23 -1.03 -46.76
C PHE A 119 11.78 -2.23 -47.54
N GLU A 120 11.67 -3.45 -46.99
CA GLU A 120 11.68 -4.69 -47.79
C GLU A 120 10.65 -5.71 -47.26
N ALA A 121 9.36 -5.36 -47.29
CA ALA A 121 8.28 -6.34 -47.27
C ALA A 121 7.89 -6.65 -48.72
N LYS A 122 8.29 -7.82 -49.23
CA LYS A 122 7.82 -8.39 -50.50
C LYS A 122 6.58 -9.29 -50.28
N PRO A 123 5.73 -9.47 -51.31
CA PRO A 123 4.30 -9.70 -51.13
C PRO A 123 3.92 -11.15 -50.84
N LEU A 124 2.81 -11.29 -50.11
CA LEU A 124 2.03 -12.50 -49.89
C LEU A 124 1.62 -13.15 -51.22
N HIS A 125 2.03 -14.40 -51.42
CA HIS A 125 1.42 -15.31 -52.37
C HIS A 125 0.50 -16.29 -51.63
N THR A 126 -0.76 -16.30 -52.04
CA THR A 126 -1.78 -17.29 -51.71
C THR A 126 -1.47 -18.65 -52.32
N TYR A 127 -1.75 -19.73 -51.58
CA TYR A 127 -2.15 -21.11 -51.95
C TYR A 127 -1.94 -21.92 -50.66
N GLY A 128 -2.85 -22.69 -50.08
CA GLY A 128 -3.89 -23.55 -50.59
C GLY A 128 -3.87 -24.75 -49.65
N VAL A 129 -4.98 -25.03 -48.96
CA VAL A 129 -5.09 -26.11 -47.97
C VAL A 129 -4.99 -27.46 -48.67
N SER A 130 -4.14 -28.36 -48.18
CA SER A 130 -4.26 -29.81 -48.40
C SER A 130 -3.74 -30.60 -47.22
N GLU A 131 -4.60 -31.47 -46.70
CA GLU A 131 -4.31 -32.50 -45.70
C GLU A 131 -3.34 -33.56 -46.25
N HIS A 132 -2.35 -33.96 -45.44
CA HIS A 132 -2.08 -35.35 -45.02
C HIS A 132 -0.71 -35.48 -44.32
N GLY A 133 -0.65 -36.43 -43.40
CA GLY A 133 0.41 -36.60 -42.41
C GLY A 133 1.69 -37.26 -42.91
N ASP A 134 2.76 -37.09 -42.13
CA ASP A 134 3.50 -38.16 -41.46
C ASP A 134 4.68 -37.56 -40.69
N GLY A 135 5.01 -38.17 -39.54
CA GLY A 135 5.90 -37.59 -38.55
C GLY A 135 7.40 -37.66 -38.87
N ALA A 136 8.16 -36.74 -38.27
CA ALA A 136 9.50 -37.00 -37.75
C ALA A 136 9.97 -35.85 -36.84
N ASN A 137 10.34 -36.25 -35.62
CA ASN A 137 11.16 -35.59 -34.60
C ASN A 137 12.01 -34.38 -35.05
N SER A 138 11.78 -33.21 -34.44
CA SER A 138 12.87 -32.26 -34.16
C SER A 138 12.63 -31.58 -32.80
N THR A 139 13.52 -31.87 -31.86
CA THR A 139 13.60 -31.26 -30.53
C THR A 139 14.01 -29.80 -30.64
N THR A 140 13.06 -28.90 -30.41
CA THR A 140 13.33 -27.52 -30.01
C THR A 140 12.61 -27.29 -28.69
N ASN A 141 13.38 -27.01 -27.64
CA ASN A 141 12.89 -26.64 -26.32
C ASN A 141 12.18 -25.29 -26.42
N ALA A 142 10.90 -25.31 -26.78
CA ALA A 142 9.98 -24.22 -26.51
C ALA A 142 9.41 -24.46 -25.12
N TRP A 143 9.65 -23.53 -24.19
CA TRP A 143 8.92 -23.46 -22.93
C TRP A 143 7.48 -23.07 -23.26
N THR A 144 6.65 -24.03 -23.66
CA THR A 144 5.20 -23.86 -23.71
C THR A 144 4.71 -23.81 -22.27
N ILE A 145 4.46 -22.60 -21.77
CA ILE A 145 3.64 -22.36 -20.58
C ILE A 145 2.21 -22.75 -20.99
N THR A 146 1.84 -24.01 -20.79
CA THR A 146 0.46 -24.48 -20.90
C THR A 146 -0.03 -24.84 -19.50
N ASP A 147 -0.27 -23.81 -18.71
CA ASP A 147 -1.11 -23.88 -17.51
C ASP A 147 -1.75 -22.50 -17.38
N THR A 148 -2.67 -22.20 -18.30
CA THR A 148 -3.59 -21.08 -18.15
C THR A 148 -4.81 -21.62 -17.42
N ASP A 149 -5.15 -21.02 -16.29
CA ASP A 149 -6.50 -21.15 -15.75
C ASP A 149 -7.53 -20.55 -16.74
N ASN A 150 -8.81 -20.56 -16.38
CA ASN A 150 -9.87 -20.00 -17.23
C ASN A 150 -9.67 -18.50 -17.57
N SER A 151 -8.76 -17.79 -16.88
CA SER A 151 -8.47 -16.36 -17.14
C SER A 151 -7.50 -16.14 -18.32
N GLY A 152 -6.78 -17.18 -18.77
CA GLY A 152 -5.78 -17.04 -19.83
C GLY A 152 -4.49 -16.35 -19.39
N ILE A 153 -4.30 -16.13 -18.09
CA ILE A 153 -3.10 -15.49 -17.54
C ILE A 153 -2.02 -16.57 -17.26
N PRO A 154 -0.77 -16.37 -17.69
CA PRO A 154 0.32 -17.31 -17.42
C PRO A 154 0.61 -17.47 -15.93
N PHE A 155 0.72 -18.72 -15.47
CA PHE A 155 1.15 -19.03 -14.12
C PHE A 155 2.59 -18.55 -13.83
N ILE A 156 2.78 -17.92 -12.66
CA ILE A 156 4.10 -17.54 -12.13
C ILE A 156 4.49 -18.51 -11.02
N PRO A 157 5.61 -19.27 -11.16
CA PRO A 157 6.03 -20.23 -10.16
C PRO A 157 6.78 -19.55 -9.00
N TRP A 158 6.07 -18.75 -8.21
CA TRP A 158 6.60 -18.13 -6.99
C TRP A 158 7.16 -19.20 -6.03
N LYS A 159 8.24 -18.88 -5.32
CA LYS A 159 8.70 -19.71 -4.21
C LYS A 159 7.58 -19.78 -3.18
N ALA A 160 7.28 -20.98 -2.69
CA ALA A 160 6.25 -21.18 -1.67
C ALA A 160 6.49 -20.25 -0.46
N LEU A 161 5.40 -19.78 0.15
CA LEU A 161 5.48 -19.03 1.41
C LEU A 161 6.19 -19.86 2.49
N PRO A 162 6.95 -19.22 3.40
CA PRO A 162 7.61 -19.94 4.47
C PRO A 162 6.60 -20.70 5.36
N PRO A 163 6.97 -21.88 5.91
CA PRO A 163 6.13 -22.61 6.86
C PRO A 163 5.76 -21.74 8.07
N THR A 164 4.57 -21.94 8.63
CA THR A 164 4.06 -21.12 9.75
C THR A 164 4.90 -21.23 11.02
N GLU A 165 5.68 -22.29 11.17
CA GLU A 165 6.57 -22.50 12.32
C GLU A 165 7.90 -21.75 12.17
N GLN A 166 8.22 -21.27 10.96
CA GLN A 166 9.43 -20.51 10.72
C GLN A 166 9.35 -19.13 11.38
N THR A 167 10.40 -18.76 12.12
CA THR A 167 10.59 -17.40 12.60
C THR A 167 11.09 -16.52 11.45
N LEU A 168 10.29 -15.53 11.04
CA LEU A 168 10.69 -14.57 10.01
C LEU A 168 11.56 -13.48 10.63
N THR A 169 12.58 -13.04 9.90
CA THR A 169 13.49 -11.98 10.35
C THR A 169 13.67 -10.89 9.29
N ARG A 170 13.38 -11.16 8.01
CA ARG A 170 13.56 -10.20 6.92
C ARG A 170 12.33 -10.13 6.04
N ILE A 171 11.70 -8.97 6.02
CA ILE A 171 10.50 -8.70 5.21
C ILE A 171 10.83 -7.58 4.23
N ALA A 172 10.42 -7.73 2.98
CA ALA A 172 10.42 -6.65 2.01
C ALA A 172 8.98 -6.30 1.63
N PHE A 173 8.70 -5.03 1.32
CA PHE A 173 7.34 -4.58 1.00
C PHE A 173 7.34 -3.36 0.07
N GLY A 174 6.22 -3.13 -0.62
CA GLY A 174 5.95 -1.87 -1.32
C GLY A 174 4.82 -1.99 -2.34
N SER A 175 4.58 -0.92 -3.09
CA SER A 175 3.48 -0.76 -4.05
C SER A 175 3.89 0.02 -5.31
N CYS A 176 2.95 0.19 -6.23
CA CYS A 176 3.05 1.07 -7.40
C CYS A 176 4.13 0.60 -8.40
N ALA A 177 3.85 -0.57 -8.97
CA ALA A 177 4.73 -1.39 -9.77
C ALA A 177 4.25 -1.50 -11.23
N SER A 178 4.22 -0.39 -11.96
CA SER A 178 3.71 -0.39 -13.34
C SER A 178 4.46 -1.34 -14.27
N GLN A 179 3.71 -2.22 -14.92
CA GLN A 179 4.18 -3.14 -15.95
C GLN A 179 4.78 -2.43 -17.18
N HIS A 180 4.50 -1.13 -17.35
CA HIS A 180 5.01 -0.32 -18.46
C HIS A 180 6.35 0.37 -18.16
N MET A 181 6.84 0.26 -16.93
CA MET A 181 8.07 0.91 -16.46
C MET A 181 9.18 -0.12 -16.23
N PRO A 182 10.46 0.29 -16.25
CA PRO A 182 11.56 -0.59 -15.84
C PRO A 182 11.35 -1.13 -14.42
N GLN A 183 11.61 -2.43 -14.21
CA GLN A 183 11.42 -3.11 -12.93
C GLN A 183 12.74 -3.66 -12.33
N PRO A 184 13.75 -2.82 -12.06
CA PRO A 184 15.04 -3.27 -11.49
C PRO A 184 14.92 -3.72 -10.02
N TYR A 185 13.81 -3.40 -9.36
CA TYR A 185 13.58 -3.75 -7.96
C TYR A 185 13.51 -5.25 -7.73
N TRP A 186 13.14 -6.07 -8.73
CA TRP A 186 13.19 -7.52 -8.63
C TRP A 186 14.61 -8.04 -8.37
N ASP A 187 15.61 -7.47 -9.05
CA ASP A 187 17.03 -7.85 -8.85
C ASP A 187 17.48 -7.48 -7.42
N VAL A 188 17.03 -6.31 -6.95
CA VAL A 188 17.35 -5.79 -5.61
C VAL A 188 16.70 -6.65 -4.53
N LEU A 189 15.44 -7.04 -4.70
CA LEU A 189 14.72 -7.93 -3.78
C LEU A 189 15.37 -9.31 -3.71
N VAL A 190 15.73 -9.90 -4.86
CA VAL A 190 16.45 -11.18 -4.90
C VAL A 190 17.80 -11.08 -4.18
N SER A 191 18.52 -9.97 -4.37
CA SER A 191 19.80 -9.73 -3.70
C SER A 191 19.62 -9.54 -2.19
N TYR A 192 18.54 -8.87 -1.78
CA TYR A 192 18.19 -8.66 -0.38
C TYR A 192 17.86 -9.98 0.33
N GLN A 193 17.27 -10.97 -0.35
CA GLN A 193 16.88 -12.27 0.20
C GLN A 193 15.92 -12.14 1.40
N PRO A 194 14.71 -11.58 1.21
CA PRO A 194 13.70 -11.56 2.25
C PRO A 194 13.14 -12.97 2.49
N ASP A 195 12.66 -13.23 3.71
CA ASP A 195 11.85 -14.42 4.00
C ASP A 195 10.49 -14.35 3.30
N ILE A 196 9.94 -13.14 3.18
CA ILE A 196 8.69 -12.84 2.48
C ILE A 196 8.71 -11.44 1.86
N THR A 197 8.14 -11.30 0.67
CA THR A 197 7.93 -10.05 -0.05
C THR A 197 6.45 -9.73 -0.10
N LEU A 198 6.07 -8.55 0.35
CA LEU A 198 4.69 -8.05 0.35
C LEU A 198 4.46 -7.12 -0.83
N LEU A 199 3.50 -7.44 -1.68
CA LEU A 199 2.98 -6.49 -2.67
C LEU A 199 1.71 -5.85 -2.10
N MET A 200 1.74 -4.54 -1.91
CA MET A 200 0.73 -3.86 -1.11
C MET A 200 -0.38 -3.21 -1.95
N GLY A 201 -0.40 -3.50 -3.26
CA GLY A 201 -1.32 -2.92 -4.22
C GLY A 201 -0.62 -2.08 -5.29
N ASP A 202 -1.38 -1.67 -6.30
CA ASP A 202 -0.90 -1.21 -7.61
C ASP A 202 0.19 -2.14 -8.17
N ASN A 203 -0.09 -3.44 -8.07
CA ASN A 203 0.82 -4.47 -8.58
C ASN A 203 0.88 -4.41 -10.10
N VAL A 204 -0.21 -3.97 -10.72
CA VAL A 204 -0.37 -3.66 -12.14
C VAL A 204 -1.22 -2.40 -12.29
N TYR A 205 -1.04 -1.69 -13.41
CA TYR A 205 -1.84 -0.52 -13.79
C TYR A 205 -2.82 -0.92 -14.88
N GLY A 206 -4.01 -1.37 -14.48
CA GLY A 206 -4.91 -2.15 -15.33
C GLY A 206 -6.35 -1.64 -15.36
N ASP A 207 -6.57 -0.33 -15.47
CA ASP A 207 -7.92 0.25 -15.42
C ASP A 207 -8.86 -0.38 -16.48
N CYS A 208 -10.03 -0.81 -16.01
CA CYS A 208 -11.06 -1.43 -16.83
C CYS A 208 -11.79 -0.35 -17.65
N ASP A 209 -11.36 -0.16 -18.89
CA ASP A 209 -12.00 0.75 -19.83
C ASP A 209 -13.31 0.19 -20.44
N GLU A 210 -13.57 -1.12 -20.28
CA GLU A 210 -14.70 -1.84 -20.86
C GLU A 210 -15.21 -2.96 -19.92
N ASP A 211 -16.43 -3.44 -20.16
CA ASP A 211 -17.09 -4.54 -19.41
C ASP A 211 -16.25 -5.83 -19.28
N THR A 212 -15.29 -6.02 -20.17
CA THR A 212 -14.43 -7.21 -20.20
C THR A 212 -13.19 -7.10 -19.31
N CYS A 213 -12.83 -5.90 -18.83
CA CYS A 213 -11.55 -5.63 -18.17
C CYS A 213 -10.34 -6.17 -18.94
N ALA A 214 -10.37 -6.10 -20.29
CA ALA A 214 -9.29 -6.64 -21.12
C ALA A 214 -7.92 -5.99 -20.82
N VAL A 215 -7.92 -4.71 -20.44
CA VAL A 215 -6.71 -3.97 -20.02
C VAL A 215 -6.13 -4.57 -18.73
N LEU A 216 -6.94 -4.81 -17.70
CA LEU A 216 -6.49 -5.48 -16.46
C LEU A 216 -5.92 -6.87 -16.73
N GLN A 217 -6.60 -7.67 -17.55
CA GLN A 217 -6.12 -8.99 -17.95
C GLN A 217 -4.79 -8.92 -18.69
N GLN A 218 -4.61 -7.92 -19.56
CA GLN A 218 -3.35 -7.72 -20.26
C GLN A 218 -2.25 -7.26 -19.31
N ALA A 219 -2.57 -6.38 -18.35
CA ALA A 219 -1.63 -5.90 -17.36
C ALA A 219 -1.06 -7.06 -16.50
N TYR A 220 -1.91 -8.00 -16.07
CA TYR A 220 -1.45 -9.22 -15.39
C TYR A 220 -0.65 -10.16 -16.31
N ARG A 221 -0.97 -10.25 -17.60
CA ARG A 221 -0.17 -11.00 -18.58
C ARG A 221 1.21 -10.38 -18.78
N ASP A 222 1.29 -9.06 -18.86
CA ASP A 222 2.54 -8.32 -18.98
C ASP A 222 3.39 -8.50 -17.73
N PHE A 223 2.78 -8.41 -16.54
CA PHE A 223 3.45 -8.75 -15.28
C PHE A 223 4.00 -10.17 -15.33
N ALA A 224 3.14 -11.16 -15.63
CA ALA A 224 3.54 -12.57 -15.63
C ALA A 224 4.69 -12.84 -16.60
N THR A 225 4.68 -12.21 -17.77
CA THR A 225 5.68 -12.46 -18.82
C THR A 225 6.92 -11.59 -18.71
N HIS A 226 6.95 -10.63 -17.78
CA HIS A 226 8.11 -9.74 -17.59
C HIS A 226 9.36 -10.56 -17.20
N PRO A 227 10.50 -10.42 -17.91
CA PRO A 227 11.69 -11.24 -17.66
C PRO A 227 12.21 -11.20 -16.22
N SER A 228 12.20 -10.02 -15.59
CA SER A 228 12.63 -9.89 -14.19
C SER A 228 11.71 -10.60 -13.21
N VAL A 229 10.40 -10.64 -13.49
CA VAL A 229 9.42 -11.40 -12.68
C VAL A 229 9.71 -12.90 -12.82
N GLN A 230 9.91 -13.38 -14.05
CA GLN A 230 10.25 -14.79 -14.31
C GLN A 230 11.56 -15.20 -13.63
N GLY A 231 12.57 -14.32 -13.62
CA GLY A 231 13.84 -14.54 -12.91
C GLY A 231 13.69 -14.53 -11.39
N ALA A 232 12.83 -13.67 -10.84
CA ALA A 232 12.63 -13.53 -9.40
C ALA A 232 11.68 -14.58 -8.81
N ALA A 233 10.74 -15.10 -9.62
CA ALA A 233 9.65 -15.96 -9.18
C ALA A 233 10.11 -17.10 -8.28
N ARG A 234 11.11 -17.87 -8.75
CA ARG A 234 11.60 -19.06 -8.03
C ARG A 234 12.45 -18.73 -6.79
N GLN A 235 12.77 -17.46 -6.56
CA GLN A 235 13.67 -17.01 -5.51
C GLN A 235 12.93 -16.27 -4.38
N LEU A 236 11.81 -15.62 -4.71
CA LEU A 236 11.04 -14.82 -3.77
C LEU A 236 9.72 -15.49 -3.40
N SER A 237 9.40 -15.43 -2.11
CA SER A 237 8.09 -15.80 -1.58
C SER A 237 7.22 -14.54 -1.54
N VAL A 238 6.20 -14.47 -2.40
CA VAL A 238 5.35 -13.28 -2.58
C VAL A 238 4.00 -13.48 -1.91
N TRP A 239 3.53 -12.46 -1.19
CA TRP A 239 2.16 -12.36 -0.70
C TRP A 239 1.62 -10.96 -0.96
N ALA A 240 0.39 -10.86 -1.43
CA ALA A 240 -0.12 -9.66 -2.08
C ALA A 240 -1.53 -9.30 -1.65
N THR A 241 -1.81 -8.00 -1.60
CA THR A 241 -3.17 -7.40 -1.64
C THR A 241 -3.28 -6.49 -2.86
N LEU A 242 -4.45 -5.87 -3.06
CA LEU A 242 -4.74 -4.99 -4.18
C LEU A 242 -4.80 -3.52 -3.77
N ASP A 243 -4.66 -2.64 -4.77
CA ASP A 243 -5.11 -1.25 -4.70
C ASP A 243 -6.10 -0.95 -5.84
N ASP A 244 -6.40 0.33 -6.10
CA ASP A 244 -7.38 0.77 -7.09
C ASP A 244 -7.05 0.36 -8.54
N HIS A 245 -5.78 0.38 -8.95
CA HIS A 245 -5.43 -0.04 -10.31
C HIS A 245 -5.51 -1.56 -10.52
N ASP A 246 -5.24 -2.37 -9.50
CA ASP A 246 -5.55 -3.81 -9.48
C ASP A 246 -7.07 -4.05 -9.44
N TYR A 247 -7.80 -3.14 -8.80
CA TYR A 247 -9.25 -3.17 -8.67
C TYR A 247 -9.96 -2.62 -9.92
N GLY A 248 -9.20 -2.09 -10.88
CA GLY A 248 -9.65 -1.79 -12.23
C GLY A 248 -10.15 -0.37 -12.46
N ALA A 249 -9.88 0.60 -11.59
CA ALA A 249 -10.04 2.02 -11.90
C ALA A 249 -9.44 2.91 -10.81
N ASN A 250 -8.83 4.03 -11.19
CA ASN A 250 -8.33 5.04 -10.25
C ASN A 250 -9.38 5.44 -9.19
N ASP A 251 -8.97 5.51 -7.93
CA ASP A 251 -9.78 5.85 -6.76
C ASP A 251 -11.05 4.99 -6.56
N ALA A 252 -11.11 3.82 -7.20
CA ALA A 252 -12.30 3.00 -7.20
C ALA A 252 -12.64 2.44 -5.81
N ASN A 253 -13.94 2.25 -5.60
CA ASN A 253 -14.56 1.93 -4.32
C ASN A 253 -15.69 0.89 -4.51
N ALA A 254 -16.57 0.72 -3.53
CA ALA A 254 -17.64 -0.27 -3.58
C ALA A 254 -18.61 -0.13 -4.79
N ASN A 255 -18.65 1.05 -5.43
CA ASN A 255 -19.46 1.33 -6.61
C ASN A 255 -18.81 0.92 -7.94
N ASN A 256 -17.57 0.43 -7.93
CA ASN A 256 -16.95 -0.08 -9.14
C ASN A 256 -17.77 -1.26 -9.70
N VAL A 257 -18.27 -1.10 -10.92
CA VAL A 257 -19.11 -2.09 -11.61
C VAL A 257 -18.33 -3.35 -11.98
N HIS A 258 -16.99 -3.29 -12.02
CA HIS A 258 -16.11 -4.41 -12.36
C HIS A 258 -15.47 -5.10 -11.15
N LYS A 259 -15.81 -4.70 -9.92
CA LYS A 259 -15.11 -5.16 -8.71
C LYS A 259 -15.03 -6.67 -8.54
N ASP A 260 -16.09 -7.40 -8.88
CA ASP A 260 -16.13 -8.86 -8.74
C ASP A 260 -15.20 -9.53 -9.75
N LEU A 261 -15.13 -8.98 -10.97
CA LEU A 261 -14.22 -9.44 -12.01
C LEU A 261 -12.77 -9.10 -11.66
N ALA A 262 -12.48 -7.87 -11.23
CA ALA A 262 -11.14 -7.47 -10.82
C ALA A 262 -10.63 -8.33 -9.64
N ARG A 263 -11.49 -8.55 -8.62
CA ARG A 263 -11.21 -9.47 -7.51
C ARG A 263 -10.91 -10.88 -8.00
N GLN A 264 -11.68 -11.40 -8.96
CA GLN A 264 -11.46 -12.74 -9.51
C GLN A 264 -10.13 -12.83 -10.26
N LEU A 265 -9.82 -11.84 -11.11
CA LEU A 265 -8.55 -11.79 -11.85
C LEU A 265 -7.34 -11.73 -10.91
N PHE A 266 -7.44 -10.92 -9.85
CA PHE A 266 -6.43 -10.87 -8.80
C PHE A 266 -6.25 -12.23 -8.11
N ALA A 267 -7.35 -12.89 -7.75
CA ALA A 267 -7.34 -14.20 -7.10
C ALA A 267 -6.74 -15.29 -7.99
N ASP A 268 -7.12 -15.32 -9.27
CA ASP A 268 -6.60 -16.25 -10.28
C ASP A 268 -5.09 -16.06 -10.46
N PHE A 269 -4.66 -14.81 -10.65
CA PHE A 269 -3.26 -14.45 -10.86
C PHE A 269 -2.35 -14.85 -9.69
N PHE A 270 -2.74 -14.56 -8.45
CA PHE A 270 -1.97 -14.92 -7.26
C PHE A 270 -2.29 -16.33 -6.73
N GLN A 271 -3.17 -17.07 -7.40
CA GLN A 271 -3.64 -18.41 -7.01
C GLN A 271 -4.21 -18.48 -5.59
N TYR A 272 -5.03 -17.49 -5.23
CA TYR A 272 -5.73 -17.48 -3.96
C TYR A 272 -7.08 -18.18 -4.09
N HIS A 273 -7.27 -19.24 -3.32
CA HIS A 273 -8.49 -20.07 -3.38
C HIS A 273 -9.48 -19.81 -2.24
N ASP A 274 -9.00 -19.31 -1.10
CA ASP A 274 -9.78 -19.18 0.13
C ASP A 274 -10.01 -17.70 0.53
N LEU A 275 -10.30 -16.86 -0.46
CA LEU A 275 -10.58 -15.44 -0.21
C LEU A 275 -12.00 -15.20 0.31
N PRO A 276 -12.20 -14.21 1.18
CA PRO A 276 -13.54 -13.79 1.60
C PRO A 276 -14.36 -13.31 0.38
N PRO A 277 -15.69 -13.47 0.38
CA PRO A 277 -16.52 -13.06 -0.75
C PRO A 277 -16.61 -11.53 -0.92
N ASP A 278 -16.18 -10.76 0.07
CA ASP A 278 -16.28 -9.31 0.12
C ASP A 278 -14.92 -8.59 0.10
N GLY A 279 -13.94 -9.19 -0.57
CA GLY A 279 -12.62 -8.59 -0.80
C GLY A 279 -11.52 -9.63 -0.95
N VAL A 280 -10.27 -9.20 -0.76
CA VAL A 280 -9.06 -10.06 -0.81
C VAL A 280 -8.26 -10.06 0.49
N TYR A 281 -8.84 -9.55 1.58
CA TYR A 281 -8.20 -9.43 2.88
C TYR A 281 -7.86 -10.79 3.50
N GLN A 282 -6.67 -10.87 4.10
CA GLN A 282 -6.09 -12.12 4.61
C GLN A 282 -5.16 -11.85 5.79
N ALA A 283 -4.91 -12.87 6.62
CA ALA A 283 -3.95 -12.79 7.72
C ALA A 283 -3.26 -14.13 7.95
N LYS A 284 -2.02 -14.10 8.42
CA LYS A 284 -1.29 -15.30 8.85
C LYS A 284 -0.31 -14.96 9.98
N VAL A 285 -0.09 -15.94 10.86
CA VAL A 285 0.88 -15.87 11.95
C VAL A 285 2.04 -16.80 11.63
N TRP A 286 3.26 -16.28 11.76
CA TRP A 286 4.51 -17.03 11.66
C TRP A 286 5.24 -17.04 13.01
N GLY A 287 5.92 -18.14 13.29
CA GLY A 287 6.70 -18.35 14.49
C GLY A 287 5.97 -19.13 15.60
N LEU A 288 6.76 -19.76 16.46
CA LEU A 288 6.27 -20.50 17.62
C LEU A 288 5.82 -19.56 18.74
N GLN A 289 5.02 -20.06 19.69
CA GLN A 289 4.62 -19.31 20.90
C GLN A 289 5.77 -19.22 21.91
N ASP A 290 6.89 -18.63 21.50
CA ASP A 290 8.09 -18.48 22.32
C ASP A 290 8.60 -17.04 22.37
N GLY A 291 7.72 -16.07 22.10
CA GLY A 291 8.04 -14.64 22.04
C GLY A 291 8.52 -14.16 20.67
N ARG A 292 8.38 -15.00 19.63
CA ARG A 292 8.83 -14.73 18.26
C ARG A 292 7.74 -14.86 17.21
N ARG A 293 6.52 -14.43 17.56
CA ARG A 293 5.37 -14.46 16.66
C ARG A 293 5.19 -13.17 15.89
N LEU A 294 5.32 -13.28 14.57
CA LEU A 294 4.96 -12.22 13.63
C LEU A 294 3.56 -12.51 13.07
N GLN A 295 2.64 -11.57 13.24
CA GLN A 295 1.35 -11.60 12.57
C GLN A 295 1.36 -10.58 11.43
N LEU A 296 1.10 -11.06 10.21
CA LEU A 296 0.92 -10.21 9.03
C LEU A 296 -0.55 -10.17 8.66
N ILE A 297 -1.07 -8.98 8.43
CA ILE A 297 -2.49 -8.71 8.17
C ILE A 297 -2.57 -7.85 6.91
N LEU A 298 -3.18 -8.37 5.86
CA LEU A 298 -3.45 -7.67 4.62
C LEU A 298 -4.90 -7.19 4.61
N LEU A 299 -5.10 -5.87 4.65
CA LEU A 299 -6.42 -5.28 4.45
C LEU A 299 -6.75 -5.20 2.94
N ASP A 300 -8.04 -5.05 2.68
CA ASP A 300 -8.62 -4.63 1.40
C ASP A 300 -9.35 -3.33 1.67
N THR A 301 -8.85 -2.23 1.10
CA THR A 301 -9.35 -0.87 1.28
C THR A 301 -10.13 -0.39 0.06
N ARG A 302 -10.60 -1.31 -0.80
CA ARG A 302 -11.31 -0.99 -2.05
C ARG A 302 -12.71 -1.60 -2.10
N TYR A 303 -12.83 -2.90 -1.84
CA TYR A 303 -14.03 -3.68 -2.17
C TYR A 303 -15.32 -3.16 -1.53
N SER A 304 -15.24 -2.81 -0.24
CA SER A 304 -16.37 -2.33 0.56
C SER A 304 -16.32 -0.82 0.83
N ARG A 305 -15.23 -0.14 0.44
CA ARG A 305 -15.02 1.26 0.77
C ARG A 305 -16.12 2.12 0.16
N GLY A 306 -16.66 3.05 0.94
CA GLY A 306 -17.62 4.06 0.51
C GLY A 306 -16.97 5.17 -0.32
N LEU A 307 -17.77 6.15 -0.73
CA LEU A 307 -17.26 7.33 -1.42
C LEU A 307 -16.52 8.25 -0.44
N PHE A 308 -15.41 8.82 -0.89
CA PHE A 308 -14.82 9.97 -0.23
C PHE A 308 -15.56 11.26 -0.57
N GLU A 309 -15.61 12.18 0.39
CA GLU A 309 -16.24 13.47 0.20
C GLU A 309 -15.33 14.36 -0.66
N GLN A 310 -15.86 14.83 -1.79
CA GLN A 310 -15.13 15.68 -2.72
C GLN A 310 -14.87 17.07 -2.11
N SER A 311 -13.70 17.61 -2.40
CA SER A 311 -13.37 18.99 -2.10
C SER A 311 -13.74 19.92 -3.28
N HIS A 312 -13.75 21.23 -3.03
CA HIS A 312 -13.92 22.25 -4.07
C HIS A 312 -12.58 22.83 -4.57
N GLU A 313 -11.47 22.31 -4.06
CA GLU A 313 -10.12 22.73 -4.41
C GLU A 313 -9.53 21.75 -5.43
N GLU A 314 -9.00 22.28 -6.54
CA GLU A 314 -8.49 21.46 -7.66
C GLU A 314 -7.31 20.55 -7.27
N MET A 315 -6.59 20.88 -6.20
CA MET A 315 -5.32 20.26 -5.80
C MET A 315 -5.44 19.27 -4.64
N THR A 316 -6.62 19.19 -4.02
CA THR A 316 -6.92 18.31 -2.89
C THR A 316 -8.27 17.67 -3.19
N PRO A 317 -8.34 16.64 -4.05
CA PRO A 317 -9.62 16.15 -4.58
C PRO A 317 -10.59 15.70 -3.47
N TYR A 318 -10.08 15.28 -2.33
CA TYR A 318 -10.86 14.82 -1.19
C TYR A 318 -10.67 15.67 0.05
N ARG A 319 -11.70 15.64 0.90
CA ARG A 319 -11.65 16.20 2.25
C ARG A 319 -12.23 15.21 3.28
N PRO A 320 -11.90 15.36 4.57
CA PRO A 320 -12.50 14.55 5.63
C PRO A 320 -14.02 14.63 5.62
N SER A 321 -14.65 13.47 5.64
CA SER A 321 -16.10 13.34 5.64
C SER A 321 -16.72 13.97 6.89
N GLY A 322 -17.71 14.84 6.68
CA GLY A 322 -18.58 15.36 7.74
C GLY A 322 -19.79 14.46 8.05
N ALA A 323 -19.92 13.33 7.35
CA ALA A 323 -21.04 12.42 7.48
C ALA A 323 -21.02 11.66 8.82
N ASN A 324 -22.16 11.06 9.19
CA ASN A 324 -22.23 10.29 10.43
C ASN A 324 -21.51 8.92 10.29
N ALA A 325 -21.30 8.23 11.42
CA ALA A 325 -20.57 6.97 11.45
C ALA A 325 -21.14 5.88 10.53
N SER A 326 -22.47 5.82 10.36
CA SER A 326 -23.09 4.79 9.52
C SER A 326 -22.93 5.01 8.02
N GLU A 327 -22.47 6.20 7.63
CA GLU A 327 -22.25 6.60 6.23
C GLU A 327 -20.77 6.54 5.84
N GLN A 328 -19.86 6.40 6.81
CA GLN A 328 -18.42 6.25 6.57
C GLN A 328 -18.07 4.77 6.59
N VAL A 329 -17.55 4.24 5.49
CA VAL A 329 -17.16 2.84 5.37
C VAL A 329 -15.79 2.76 4.71
N MET A 330 -14.75 2.43 5.48
CA MET A 330 -13.46 2.09 4.91
C MET A 330 -13.41 0.57 4.67
N LEU A 331 -13.71 -0.18 5.72
CA LEU A 331 -13.81 -1.63 5.69
C LEU A 331 -15.26 -2.06 5.82
N GLY A 332 -15.65 -3.14 5.13
CA GLY A 332 -16.98 -3.72 5.28
C GLY A 332 -17.21 -4.28 6.68
N ALA A 333 -18.46 -4.41 7.12
CA ALA A 333 -18.78 -4.91 8.46
C ALA A 333 -18.17 -6.28 8.77
N ARG A 334 -18.12 -7.18 7.77
CA ARG A 334 -17.52 -8.51 7.89
C ARG A 334 -15.99 -8.43 8.01
N GLN A 335 -15.34 -7.57 7.24
CA GLN A 335 -13.90 -7.33 7.36
C GLN A 335 -13.53 -6.68 8.69
N TRP A 336 -14.33 -5.75 9.20
CA TRP A 336 -14.15 -5.20 10.56
C TRP A 336 -14.23 -6.27 11.64
N GLN A 337 -15.28 -7.11 11.61
CA GLN A 337 -15.41 -8.22 12.54
C GLN A 337 -14.22 -9.19 12.42
N TRP A 338 -13.83 -9.54 11.20
CA TRP A 338 -12.67 -10.39 10.94
C TRP A 338 -11.37 -9.78 11.48
N LEU A 339 -11.18 -8.47 11.36
CA LEU A 339 -10.00 -7.77 11.84
C LEU A 339 -9.93 -7.78 13.38
N GLU A 340 -11.07 -7.57 14.05
CA GLU A 340 -11.19 -7.67 15.51
C GLU A 340 -10.81 -9.09 16.00
N GLU A 341 -11.35 -10.13 15.36
CA GLU A 341 -11.05 -11.54 15.66
C GLU A 341 -9.58 -11.88 15.35
N THR A 342 -9.03 -11.34 14.26
CA THR A 342 -7.63 -11.53 13.86
C THR A 342 -6.69 -10.90 14.89
N LEU A 343 -6.95 -9.68 15.33
CA LEU A 343 -6.12 -8.95 16.29
C LEU A 343 -6.27 -9.44 17.73
N ALA A 344 -7.27 -10.30 18.01
CA ALA A 344 -7.38 -11.03 19.27
C ALA A 344 -6.38 -12.20 19.37
N GLN A 345 -5.85 -12.67 18.24
CA GLN A 345 -4.82 -13.72 18.24
C GLN A 345 -3.49 -13.21 18.83
N PRO A 346 -2.76 -14.05 19.59
CA PRO A 346 -1.50 -13.64 20.20
C PRO A 346 -0.39 -13.49 19.15
N ALA A 347 0.28 -12.33 19.18
CA ALA A 347 1.44 -12.02 18.37
C ALA A 347 2.34 -11.01 19.11
N ASP A 348 3.64 -11.15 18.91
CA ASP A 348 4.68 -10.31 19.50
C ASP A 348 4.91 -9.04 18.69
N LEU A 349 4.86 -9.16 17.36
CA LEU A 349 4.92 -8.05 16.41
C LEU A 349 3.82 -8.24 15.36
N ARG A 350 3.18 -7.15 14.96
CA ARG A 350 2.15 -7.11 13.91
C ARG A 350 2.57 -6.18 12.79
N LEU A 351 2.45 -6.63 11.55
CA LEU A 351 2.48 -5.75 10.38
C LEU A 351 1.08 -5.71 9.78
N LEU A 352 0.48 -4.52 9.77
CA LEU A 352 -0.83 -4.26 9.17
C LEU A 352 -0.62 -3.53 7.85
N VAL A 353 -0.97 -4.18 6.75
CA VAL A 353 -0.89 -3.59 5.40
C VAL A 353 -2.22 -2.95 5.04
N SER A 354 -2.17 -1.68 4.67
CA SER A 354 -3.28 -0.90 4.08
C SER A 354 -2.79 -0.39 2.73
N SER A 355 -3.58 -0.49 1.66
CA SER A 355 -3.11 -0.04 0.35
C SER A 355 -2.88 1.48 0.32
N ILE A 356 -3.77 2.23 0.98
CA ILE A 356 -3.69 3.69 1.17
C ILE A 356 -3.17 4.08 2.56
N GLN A 357 -2.68 5.31 2.71
CA GLN A 357 -2.13 5.82 3.97
C GLN A 357 -3.15 5.89 5.10
N VAL A 358 -2.71 5.59 6.34
CA VAL A 358 -3.58 5.61 7.52
C VAL A 358 -3.38 6.90 8.33
N LEU A 359 -2.14 7.16 8.75
CA LEU A 359 -1.75 8.18 9.71
C LEU A 359 -1.65 9.58 9.12
N ASN A 360 -1.45 9.69 7.80
CA ASN A 360 -1.30 10.97 7.11
C ASN A 360 -2.45 11.94 7.46
N ASP A 361 -2.09 13.17 7.81
CA ASP A 361 -3.00 14.28 8.12
C ASP A 361 -2.88 15.45 7.12
N GLY A 362 -1.89 15.44 6.23
CA GLY A 362 -1.58 16.50 5.27
C GLY A 362 -2.22 16.34 3.88
N THR A 363 -2.46 15.10 3.45
CA THR A 363 -2.83 14.81 2.05
C THR A 363 -4.30 15.12 1.74
N GLY A 364 -4.52 15.66 0.55
CA GLY A 364 -5.84 15.81 -0.06
C GLY A 364 -6.23 14.63 -0.96
N GLU A 365 -5.34 13.66 -1.12
CA GLU A 365 -5.52 12.46 -1.94
C GLU A 365 -6.22 11.35 -1.13
N GLU A 366 -6.28 10.13 -1.67
CA GLU A 366 -6.90 9.00 -0.99
C GLU A 366 -6.14 8.56 0.26
N ALA A 367 -6.82 8.59 1.41
CA ALA A 367 -6.27 8.15 2.69
C ALA A 367 -7.40 7.83 3.69
N TRP A 368 -7.09 7.11 4.76
CA TRP A 368 -8.04 6.89 5.86
C TRP A 368 -8.53 8.17 6.52
N ARG A 369 -7.75 9.25 6.43
CA ARG A 369 -8.13 10.59 6.85
C ARG A 369 -9.50 11.03 6.29
N GLN A 370 -9.85 10.58 5.09
CA GLN A 370 -11.08 11.00 4.45
C GLN A 370 -12.33 10.38 5.11
N LEU A 371 -12.15 9.29 5.88
CA LEU A 371 -13.19 8.65 6.71
C LEU A 371 -12.74 8.67 8.19
N PRO A 372 -12.75 9.84 8.85
CA PRO A 372 -12.11 10.03 10.16
C PRO A 372 -12.65 9.12 11.26
N LEU A 373 -13.93 8.71 11.21
CA LEU A 373 -14.52 7.84 12.22
C LEU A 373 -14.04 6.37 12.08
N GLU A 374 -13.88 5.91 10.84
CA GLU A 374 -13.31 4.59 10.53
C GLU A 374 -11.82 4.53 10.92
N ARG A 375 -11.08 5.62 10.66
CA ARG A 375 -9.68 5.76 11.09
C ARG A 375 -9.54 5.73 12.60
N GLN A 376 -10.39 6.46 13.32
CA GLN A 376 -10.39 6.48 14.78
C GLN A 376 -10.70 5.08 15.35
N ARG A 377 -11.66 4.36 14.76
CA ARG A 377 -11.96 2.97 15.14
C ARG A 377 -10.73 2.06 14.97
N LEU A 378 -9.95 2.24 13.89
CA LEU A 378 -8.71 1.48 13.70
C LEU A 378 -7.69 1.79 14.80
N TYR A 379 -7.50 3.07 15.16
CA TYR A 379 -6.58 3.47 16.24
C TYR A 379 -6.95 2.82 17.57
N GLU A 380 -8.23 2.83 17.92
CA GLU A 380 -8.75 2.18 19.13
C GLU A 380 -8.50 0.67 19.13
N LEU A 381 -8.70 0.02 17.98
CA LEU A 381 -8.48 -1.42 17.84
C LEU A 381 -7.00 -1.82 17.95
N LEU A 382 -6.09 -0.92 17.54
CA LEU A 382 -4.64 -1.14 17.59
C LEU A 382 -3.99 -0.73 18.92
N GLN A 383 -4.74 -0.11 19.83
CA GLN A 383 -4.26 0.30 21.15
C GLN A 383 -3.61 -0.87 21.92
N ASN A 384 -2.46 -0.62 22.55
CA ASN A 384 -1.68 -1.60 23.32
C ASN A 384 -1.20 -2.83 22.51
N LYS A 385 -1.14 -2.74 21.17
CA LYS A 385 -0.60 -3.80 20.31
C LYS A 385 0.66 -3.30 19.62
N SER A 386 1.75 -4.07 19.69
CA SER A 386 2.98 -3.83 18.94
C SER A 386 2.72 -4.00 17.43
N THR A 387 2.27 -2.92 16.79
CA THR A 387 1.84 -2.91 15.38
C THR A 387 2.56 -1.82 14.61
N VAL A 388 3.00 -2.17 13.40
CA VAL A 388 3.49 -1.24 12.39
C VAL A 388 2.57 -1.31 11.18
N ILE A 389 2.13 -0.16 10.70
CA ILE A 389 1.33 -0.04 9.48
C ILE A 389 2.27 0.09 8.28
N LEU A 390 1.98 -0.63 7.21
CA LEU A 390 2.68 -0.51 5.92
C LEU A 390 1.67 0.01 4.88
N SER A 391 2.05 1.05 4.13
CA SER A 391 1.15 1.70 3.17
C SER A 391 1.77 2.03 1.81
N GLY A 392 0.88 2.20 0.83
CA GLY A 392 1.18 2.36 -0.60
C GLY A 392 0.59 3.63 -1.22
N ASP A 393 0.13 3.53 -2.48
CA ASP A 393 -0.64 4.53 -3.26
C ASP A 393 0.08 5.83 -3.66
N ARG A 394 0.83 6.43 -2.75
CA ARG A 394 1.22 7.85 -2.85
C ARG A 394 2.33 8.21 -3.82
N HIS A 395 3.00 7.24 -4.44
CA HIS A 395 4.19 7.47 -5.27
C HIS A 395 5.31 8.26 -4.55
N VAL A 396 5.34 8.20 -3.21
CA VAL A 396 6.41 8.68 -2.35
C VAL A 396 6.69 7.70 -1.21
N GLY A 397 7.81 7.89 -0.52
CA GLY A 397 8.14 7.18 0.71
C GLY A 397 8.14 8.10 1.93
N GLY A 398 7.79 7.58 3.09
CA GLY A 398 7.83 8.34 4.34
C GLY A 398 7.55 7.51 5.58
N PHE A 399 7.99 8.01 6.72
CA PHE A 399 7.64 7.47 8.03
C PHE A 399 6.67 8.41 8.71
N TYR A 400 5.67 7.86 9.38
CA TYR A 400 4.64 8.63 10.07
C TYR A 400 4.43 8.04 11.47
N GLU A 401 4.18 8.91 12.44
CA GLU A 401 3.88 8.51 13.81
C GLU A 401 2.68 9.28 14.35
N THR A 402 1.90 8.63 15.21
CA THR A 402 0.87 9.29 15.99
C THR A 402 0.82 8.76 17.43
N PRO A 403 0.67 9.65 18.43
CA PRO A 403 0.41 9.20 19.78
C PRO A 403 -0.99 8.57 19.88
N LEU A 404 -1.03 7.41 20.53
CA LEU A 404 -2.26 6.77 21.01
C LEU A 404 -2.47 7.09 22.50
N MET A 405 -3.49 6.51 23.13
CA MET A 405 -3.71 6.70 24.56
C MET A 405 -2.56 6.12 25.38
N TYR A 406 -2.37 6.65 26.60
CA TYR A 406 -1.38 6.19 27.57
C TYR A 406 0.09 6.25 27.13
N GLY A 407 0.40 7.00 26.06
CA GLY A 407 1.77 7.23 25.59
C GLY A 407 2.27 6.20 24.57
N ASP A 408 1.41 5.27 24.14
CA ASP A 408 1.68 4.39 23.00
C ASP A 408 1.87 5.22 21.72
N VAL A 409 2.67 4.74 20.77
CA VAL A 409 2.89 5.39 19.48
C VAL A 409 2.60 4.40 18.37
N LEU A 410 1.62 4.73 17.52
CA LEU A 410 1.34 3.99 16.31
C LEU A 410 2.21 4.53 15.18
N ARG A 411 2.79 3.62 14.42
CA ARG A 411 3.76 3.93 13.37
C ARG A 411 3.28 3.42 12.03
N GLU A 412 3.60 4.17 10.99
CA GLU A 412 3.35 3.80 9.61
C GLU A 412 4.60 4.06 8.77
N VAL A 413 4.84 3.17 7.81
CA VAL A 413 5.83 3.38 6.77
C VAL A 413 5.16 3.25 5.41
N THR A 414 5.16 4.36 4.67
CA THR A 414 4.73 4.39 3.27
C THR A 414 5.92 4.05 2.40
N ALA A 415 5.80 2.99 1.60
CA ALA A 415 6.80 2.54 0.65
C ALA A 415 6.19 2.45 -0.75
N SER A 416 5.86 3.60 -1.31
CA SER A 416 5.15 3.73 -2.56
C SER A 416 6.02 4.47 -3.55
N SER A 417 6.99 3.82 -4.18
CA SER A 417 6.99 3.81 -5.64
C SER A 417 8.06 2.86 -6.11
N TRP A 418 7.68 1.61 -6.40
CA TRP A 418 8.62 0.66 -6.97
C TRP A 418 9.12 1.09 -8.36
N THR A 419 8.30 1.81 -9.11
CA THR A 419 8.60 2.15 -10.53
C THR A 419 8.58 3.63 -10.87
N HIS A 420 7.65 4.41 -10.29
CA HIS A 420 7.49 5.82 -10.64
C HIS A 420 7.07 6.65 -9.44
N SER A 421 8.01 7.43 -8.93
CA SER A 421 7.77 8.38 -7.86
C SER A 421 7.26 9.72 -8.37
N VAL A 422 6.61 10.50 -7.49
CA VAL A 422 6.24 11.90 -7.76
C VAL A 422 7.51 12.77 -7.71
N ALA A 423 8.14 12.88 -8.87
CA ALA A 423 9.26 13.80 -9.08
C ALA A 423 8.81 15.26 -8.95
N LEU A 424 9.71 16.13 -8.51
CA LEU A 424 9.44 17.58 -8.33
C LEU A 424 8.84 18.24 -9.57
N ALA A 425 9.33 17.90 -10.77
CA ALA A 425 8.85 18.48 -12.02
C ALA A 425 7.45 17.98 -12.45
N GLY A 426 6.94 16.91 -11.84
CA GLY A 426 5.61 16.35 -12.08
C GLY A 426 4.63 16.56 -10.92
N ASP A 427 5.12 17.10 -9.79
CA ASP A 427 4.30 17.44 -8.65
C ASP A 427 3.49 18.69 -8.99
N ARG A 428 2.18 18.53 -9.11
CA ARG A 428 1.27 19.64 -9.49
C ARG A 428 1.32 20.78 -8.46
N ASN A 429 1.76 20.51 -7.23
CA ASN A 429 1.92 21.50 -6.16
C ASN A 429 3.29 22.21 -6.19
N CYS A 430 4.22 21.78 -7.05
CA CYS A 430 5.57 22.31 -7.12
C CYS A 430 5.73 23.21 -8.34
N VAL A 431 5.79 24.53 -8.13
CA VAL A 431 6.12 25.50 -9.18
C VAL A 431 7.61 25.81 -9.17
N ASP A 432 8.18 26.18 -10.32
CA ASP A 432 9.63 26.40 -10.54
C ASP A 432 10.32 27.37 -9.54
N THR A 433 9.54 28.17 -8.82
CA THR A 433 10.04 29.12 -7.82
C THR A 433 10.21 28.54 -6.41
N LEU A 434 9.73 27.31 -6.17
CA LEU A 434 9.80 26.64 -4.87
C LEU A 434 11.03 25.71 -4.79
N THR A 435 11.59 25.59 -3.59
CA THR A 435 12.58 24.56 -3.29
C THR A 435 11.92 23.19 -3.16
N ALA A 436 12.70 22.11 -3.30
CA ALA A 436 12.20 20.75 -3.12
C ALA A 436 11.45 20.55 -1.79
N LEU A 437 11.98 21.14 -0.70
CA LEU A 437 11.36 21.07 0.63
C LEU A 437 10.03 21.83 0.71
N GLU A 438 9.91 22.96 -0.01
CA GLU A 438 8.66 23.72 -0.09
C GLU A 438 7.60 23.03 -0.95
N CYS A 439 8.02 22.08 -1.80
CA CYS A 439 7.14 21.25 -2.61
C CYS A 439 6.70 19.97 -1.88
N ASP A 440 7.38 19.55 -0.81
CA ASP A 440 6.99 18.37 -0.05
C ASP A 440 5.65 18.61 0.64
N GLU A 441 4.75 17.64 0.53
CA GLU A 441 3.47 17.65 1.24
C GLU A 441 3.75 17.86 2.73
N ILE A 442 3.26 18.93 3.34
CA ILE A 442 3.55 19.19 4.75
C ILE A 442 2.60 18.34 5.60
N ASP A 443 3.15 17.44 6.41
CA ASP A 443 2.38 16.59 7.29
C ASP A 443 2.96 16.61 8.71
N PRO A 444 2.18 16.99 9.75
CA PRO A 444 2.65 17.04 11.13
C PRO A 444 2.97 15.66 11.74
N ARG A 445 2.50 14.56 11.12
CA ARG A 445 2.75 13.18 11.50
C ARG A 445 4.01 12.61 10.87
N ARG A 446 4.51 13.21 9.78
CA ARG A 446 5.72 12.72 9.11
C ARG A 446 6.94 12.92 10.01
N VAL A 447 7.72 11.84 10.17
CA VAL A 447 8.99 11.83 10.87
C VAL A 447 10.12 11.60 9.88
N GLY A 448 11.03 12.56 9.77
CA GLY A 448 12.17 12.50 8.85
C GLY A 448 11.81 12.93 7.43
N SER A 449 12.58 12.44 6.46
CA SER A 449 12.54 12.90 5.07
C SER A 449 11.31 12.41 4.31
N PHE A 450 10.81 13.25 3.41
CA PHE A 450 9.90 12.86 2.34
C PHE A 450 10.74 12.27 1.20
N VAL A 451 10.52 10.99 0.87
CA VAL A 451 11.33 10.25 -0.09
C VAL A 451 10.67 10.32 -1.47
N ARG A 452 11.35 10.95 -2.43
CA ARG A 452 10.87 11.12 -3.81
C ARG A 452 11.60 10.21 -4.81
N GLU A 453 12.51 9.39 -4.35
CA GLU A 453 13.12 8.33 -5.15
C GLU A 453 12.22 7.09 -5.20
N ASN A 454 12.30 6.35 -6.31
CA ASN A 454 11.70 5.02 -6.37
C ASN A 454 12.24 4.18 -5.21
N ASN A 455 11.34 3.64 -4.40
CA ASN A 455 11.68 3.03 -3.13
C ASN A 455 10.83 1.79 -2.83
N PHE A 456 11.41 0.90 -2.03
CA PHE A 456 10.73 -0.21 -1.37
C PHE A 456 11.09 -0.22 0.12
N GLY A 457 10.23 -0.83 0.93
CA GLY A 457 10.42 -0.97 2.35
C GLY A 457 11.08 -2.29 2.72
N THR A 458 11.88 -2.28 3.80
CA THR A 458 12.42 -3.49 4.43
C THR A 458 12.23 -3.46 5.93
N ILE A 459 11.96 -4.61 6.54
CA ILE A 459 11.96 -4.81 7.98
C ILE A 459 12.94 -5.91 8.34
N GLU A 460 13.86 -5.60 9.24
CA GLU A 460 14.80 -6.56 9.84
C GLU A 460 14.49 -6.69 11.34
N ILE A 461 14.13 -7.89 11.78
CA ILE A 461 13.69 -8.16 13.15
C ILE A 461 14.80 -8.87 13.90
N ASP A 462 15.25 -8.26 15.00
CA ASP A 462 16.07 -8.87 16.02
C ASP A 462 15.17 -9.26 17.20
N TRP A 463 14.79 -10.54 17.21
CA TRP A 463 13.95 -11.13 18.25
C TRP A 463 14.63 -11.21 19.61
N GLU A 464 15.96 -11.30 19.67
CA GLU A 464 16.69 -11.41 20.94
C GLU A 464 16.70 -10.07 21.68
N SER A 465 16.95 -8.98 20.95
CA SER A 465 16.94 -7.63 21.53
C SER A 465 15.55 -6.99 21.57
N ARG A 466 14.53 -7.64 20.99
CA ARG A 466 13.15 -7.10 20.83
C ARG A 466 13.16 -5.77 20.08
N LEU A 467 14.01 -5.69 19.05
CA LEU A 467 14.14 -4.54 18.17
C LEU A 467 13.82 -4.93 16.73
N PHE A 468 13.26 -3.99 15.97
CA PHE A 468 13.18 -4.11 14.53
C PHE A 468 13.67 -2.82 13.87
N THR A 469 14.32 -2.97 12.72
CA THR A 469 14.74 -1.87 11.86
C THR A 469 13.81 -1.82 10.67
N VAL A 470 13.21 -0.66 10.40
CA VAL A 470 12.47 -0.42 9.16
C VAL A 470 13.22 0.58 8.31
N SER A 471 13.39 0.28 7.03
CA SER A 471 14.11 1.14 6.10
C SER A 471 13.33 1.33 4.80
N LEU A 472 13.40 2.53 4.26
CA LEU A 472 13.12 2.79 2.85
C LEU A 472 14.43 2.68 2.08
N ARG A 473 14.41 1.86 1.02
CA ARG A 473 15.57 1.57 0.18
C ARG A 473 15.28 1.94 -1.27
N ARG A 474 16.29 2.35 -2.02
CA ARG A 474 16.18 2.57 -3.47
C ARG A 474 15.71 1.29 -4.16
N ALA A 475 14.68 1.42 -4.98
CA ALA A 475 14.20 0.35 -5.85
C ALA A 475 15.18 0.03 -7.00
N GLU A 476 16.15 0.90 -7.22
CA GLU A 476 17.15 0.77 -8.29
C GLU A 476 18.48 0.21 -7.77
N SER A 477 19.12 -0.64 -8.57
CA SER A 477 20.47 -1.15 -8.30
C SER A 477 21.53 -0.06 -8.55
N THR A 478 22.54 0.01 -7.69
CA THR A 478 23.71 0.89 -7.87
C THR A 478 24.60 0.50 -9.05
N ASN A 479 24.37 -0.67 -9.67
CA ASN A 479 25.11 -1.16 -10.84
C ASN A 479 24.42 -0.88 -12.19
N GLY A 480 23.35 -0.08 -12.21
CA GLY A 480 22.54 0.16 -13.40
C GLY A 480 21.51 -0.94 -13.67
N ILE A 481 20.66 -0.74 -14.69
CA ILE A 481 19.60 -1.68 -15.08
C ILE A 481 20.26 -3.01 -15.51
N VAL A 482 20.10 -4.05 -14.71
CA VAL A 482 20.55 -5.40 -15.03
C VAL A 482 19.34 -6.30 -14.91
N TYR A 483 18.61 -6.53 -16.00
CA TYR A 483 17.53 -7.53 -16.00
C TYR A 483 18.06 -8.87 -15.46
N LEU A 484 17.40 -9.47 -14.45
CA LEU A 484 17.66 -10.86 -14.04
C LEU A 484 17.59 -11.75 -15.27
N ASP A 485 18.76 -12.21 -15.72
CA ASP A 485 18.88 -13.28 -16.69
C ASP A 485 18.64 -14.59 -15.92
N PRO A 486 17.58 -15.36 -16.21
CA PRO A 486 17.27 -16.60 -15.51
C PRO A 486 18.38 -17.67 -15.62
N THR A 487 19.42 -17.43 -16.42
CA THR A 487 20.59 -18.31 -16.56
C THR A 487 21.82 -17.88 -15.76
N ARG A 488 21.80 -16.73 -15.06
CA ARG A 488 22.98 -16.20 -14.33
C ARG A 488 22.83 -16.26 -12.82
N HIS A 489 23.90 -16.68 -12.15
CA HIS A 489 24.07 -16.54 -10.71
C HIS A 489 24.63 -15.15 -10.39
N HIS A 490 23.86 -14.32 -9.66
CA HIS A 490 24.28 -12.98 -9.24
C HIS A 490 25.03 -13.02 -7.90
N ASN A 491 26.19 -12.35 -7.83
CA ASN A 491 27.00 -12.22 -6.62
C ASN A 491 26.52 -11.04 -5.76
N LYS A 492 26.56 -11.20 -4.43
CA LYS A 492 26.22 -10.17 -3.43
C LYS A 492 27.05 -8.90 -3.65
N THR A 493 26.39 -7.77 -3.93
CA THR A 493 27.01 -6.43 -3.92
C THR A 493 26.67 -5.70 -2.61
N SER A 494 27.58 -4.84 -2.14
CA SER A 494 27.52 -4.19 -0.82
C SER A 494 26.39 -3.16 -0.67
N ASP A 495 25.66 -3.22 0.45
CA ASP A 495 24.48 -2.41 0.85
C ASP A 495 24.70 -0.89 1.09
N ALA A 496 25.92 -0.38 1.00
CA ALA A 496 26.27 0.95 1.54
C ALA A 496 25.72 2.18 0.76
N GLY A 497 24.91 1.96 -0.29
CA GLY A 497 24.33 3.02 -1.12
C GLY A 497 22.83 2.87 -1.40
N THR A 498 22.12 1.97 -0.70
CA THR A 498 20.72 1.64 -1.01
C THR A 498 19.70 2.18 -0.02
N ILE A 499 20.08 2.53 1.21
CA ILE A 499 19.14 3.02 2.23
C ILE A 499 18.91 4.52 2.07
N LEU A 500 17.65 4.92 1.90
CA LEU A 500 17.20 6.31 1.77
C LEU A 500 16.83 6.91 3.13
N SER A 501 16.15 6.13 3.95
CA SER A 501 15.76 6.51 5.31
C SER A 501 15.56 5.25 6.15
N SER A 502 15.79 5.31 7.45
CA SER A 502 15.67 4.15 8.34
C SER A 502 15.37 4.57 9.78
N GLN A 503 14.60 3.73 10.47
CA GLN A 503 14.28 3.87 11.89
C GLN A 503 14.43 2.53 12.61
N VAL A 504 14.72 2.58 13.90
CA VAL A 504 14.85 1.40 14.78
C VAL A 504 13.88 1.56 15.93
N HIS A 505 13.12 0.50 16.22
CA HIS A 505 12.07 0.53 17.23
C HIS A 505 12.08 -0.73 18.09
N SER A 506 11.62 -0.61 19.33
CA SER A 506 11.36 -1.74 20.23
C SER A 506 9.91 -2.21 20.11
N PHE A 507 9.65 -3.48 20.45
CA PHE A 507 8.31 -4.08 20.38
C PHE A 507 8.02 -5.14 21.45
#